data_AF-A0AAW4S9I3-F1
#
_entry.id   AF-A0AAW4S9I3-F1
#
_cell.length_a   1.000
_cell.length_b   1.000
_cell.length_c   1.000
_cell.angle_alpha   90.00
_cell.angle_beta   90.00
_cell.angle_gamma   90.00
#
_symmetry.space_group_name_H-M   'P 1'
#
loop_
_entity.id
_entity.type
_entity.pdbx_description
1 polymer ?
#
loop_
_entity_poly.entity_id
_entity_poly.type
_entity_poly.pdbx_seq_one_letter_code
_entity_poly.pdbx_strand_id
1 'polypeptide(L)'
;MAAAVGLALYACPLSCRAQTEPEPSINDYLPPSEPEVSRDEWRQRIEDARRRAKGVARERREHPELYKPASEDPDLVATERLLRDDSLQRGDIVATKKGMFVYQGRSDQPRRDQDFVPVNPKSVR
;
A
#
# COMPACT_ATOMS: atom_id res chain seq x y z
N MET A 1 15.41 93.91 -21.96
CA MET A 1 15.24 92.49 -22.33
C MET A 1 15.71 91.65 -21.17
N ALA A 2 14.89 90.69 -20.76
CA ALA A 2 15.09 89.84 -19.60
C ALA A 2 16.18 88.78 -19.85
N ALA A 3 16.95 88.46 -18.82
CA ALA A 3 17.67 87.19 -18.74
C ALA A 3 17.75 86.78 -17.26
N ALA A 4 16.85 85.88 -16.87
CA ALA A 4 16.88 85.14 -15.63
C ALA A 4 17.59 83.80 -15.88
N VAL A 5 18.57 83.43 -15.06
CA VAL A 5 19.02 82.04 -14.86
C VAL A 5 19.72 82.03 -13.49
N GLY A 6 19.36 81.24 -12.48
CA GLY A 6 18.61 79.99 -12.44
C GLY A 6 19.35 79.11 -11.43
N LEU A 7 18.71 78.84 -10.29
CA LEU A 7 19.23 78.11 -9.13
C LEU A 7 19.80 76.74 -9.55
N ALA A 8 21.09 76.48 -9.27
CA ALA A 8 21.71 75.19 -9.55
C ALA A 8 21.30 74.16 -8.49
N LEU A 9 20.26 73.37 -8.78
CA LEU A 9 19.98 72.13 -8.05
C LEU A 9 20.94 71.06 -8.58
N TYR A 10 21.85 70.60 -7.72
CA TYR A 10 22.68 69.43 -7.96
C TYR A 10 21.79 68.20 -8.18
N ALA A 11 21.59 67.81 -9.44
CA ALA A 11 20.96 66.56 -9.79
C ALA A 11 21.99 65.44 -9.58
N CYS A 12 21.95 64.78 -8.41
CA CYS A 12 22.52 63.45 -8.28
C CYS A 12 21.75 62.50 -9.21
N PRO A 13 22.37 61.83 -10.19
CA PRO A 13 21.73 60.72 -10.85
C PRO A 13 21.76 59.54 -9.88
N LEU A 14 20.74 59.40 -9.04
CA LEU A 14 20.40 58.09 -8.48
C LEU A 14 19.87 57.23 -9.63
N SER A 15 20.79 56.71 -10.43
CA SER A 15 20.50 55.60 -11.33
C SER A 15 20.36 54.35 -10.47
N CYS A 16 19.24 54.22 -9.76
CA CYS A 16 18.83 52.95 -9.18
C CYS A 16 18.51 52.01 -10.34
N ARG A 17 19.53 51.29 -10.80
CA ARG A 17 19.36 50.20 -11.76
C ARG A 17 18.78 49.02 -10.99
N ALA A 18 17.46 48.97 -10.86
CA ALA A 18 16.79 47.73 -10.47
C ALA A 18 17.07 46.71 -11.59
N GLN A 19 18.05 45.84 -11.36
CA GLN A 19 18.22 44.66 -12.20
C GLN A 19 16.98 43.80 -11.94
N THR A 20 16.11 43.67 -12.94
CA THR A 20 15.11 42.60 -12.95
C THR A 20 15.91 41.30 -12.96
N GLU A 21 15.89 40.55 -11.84
CA GLU A 21 16.41 39.19 -11.87
C GLU A 21 15.71 38.44 -12.99
N PRO A 22 16.46 37.69 -13.82
CA PRO A 22 15.83 36.83 -14.80
C PRO A 22 14.88 35.88 -14.09
N GLU A 23 13.61 35.83 -14.52
CA GLU A 23 12.65 34.90 -13.94
C GLU A 23 13.22 33.47 -14.03
N PRO A 24 13.12 32.69 -12.94
CA PRO A 24 13.63 31.33 -12.93
C PRO A 24 12.97 30.53 -14.04
N SER A 25 13.80 29.91 -14.88
CA SER A 25 13.36 29.02 -15.93
C SER A 25 12.75 27.77 -15.31
N ILE A 26 11.81 27.13 -16.01
CA ILE A 26 11.24 25.84 -15.56
C ILE A 26 12.32 24.78 -15.31
N ASN A 27 13.46 24.88 -16.01
CA ASN A 27 14.61 24.00 -15.83
C ASN A 27 15.33 24.21 -14.48
N ASP A 28 15.20 25.37 -13.84
CA ASP A 28 15.81 25.66 -12.54
C ASP A 28 15.09 24.94 -11.38
N TYR A 29 13.88 24.44 -11.65
CA TYR A 29 13.08 23.63 -10.73
C TYR A 29 13.14 22.14 -11.03
N LEU A 30 13.78 21.73 -12.13
CA LEU A 30 13.96 20.32 -12.44
C LEU A 30 15.16 19.77 -11.66
N PRO A 31 15.02 18.63 -10.96
CA PRO A 31 16.17 17.96 -10.40
C PRO A 31 17.15 17.61 -11.55
N PRO A 32 18.47 17.64 -11.30
CA PRO A 32 19.45 17.22 -12.29
C PRO A 32 19.04 15.87 -12.87
N SER A 33 19.00 15.77 -14.21
CA SER A 33 18.69 14.51 -14.89
C SER A 33 19.67 13.44 -14.41
N GLU A 34 19.16 12.28 -13.99
CA GLU A 34 20.02 11.16 -13.62
C GLU A 34 20.97 10.85 -14.79
N PRO A 35 22.26 10.57 -14.51
CA PRO A 35 23.21 10.26 -15.56
C PRO A 35 22.72 9.04 -16.35
N GLU A 36 22.74 9.15 -17.67
CA GLU A 36 22.38 8.04 -18.56
C GLU A 36 23.27 6.83 -18.27
N VAL A 37 22.65 5.70 -17.93
CA VAL A 37 23.36 4.47 -17.58
C VAL A 37 24.12 3.99 -18.81
N SER A 38 25.43 3.78 -18.67
CA SER A 38 26.21 3.25 -19.77
C SER A 38 25.77 1.84 -20.14
N ARG A 39 25.99 1.43 -21.40
CA ARG A 39 25.62 0.10 -21.89
C ARG A 39 26.19 -1.02 -21.02
N ASP A 40 27.41 -0.85 -20.53
CA ASP A 40 28.11 -1.88 -19.75
C ASP A 40 27.61 -1.93 -18.30
N GLU A 41 27.30 -0.79 -17.69
CA GLU A 41 26.60 -0.76 -16.39
C GLU A 41 25.21 -1.38 -16.48
N TRP A 42 24.49 -1.14 -17.57
CA TRP A 42 23.20 -1.77 -17.82
C TRP A 42 23.35 -3.29 -17.89
N ARG A 43 24.30 -3.79 -18.69
CA ARG A 43 24.60 -5.23 -18.77
C ARG A 43 24.95 -5.82 -17.42
N GLN A 44 25.77 -5.13 -16.63
CA GLN A 44 26.13 -5.54 -15.29
C GLN A 44 24.90 -5.66 -14.39
N ARG A 45 24.00 -4.66 -14.41
CA ARG A 45 22.74 -4.69 -13.65
C ARG A 45 21.85 -5.86 -14.04
N ILE A 46 21.78 -6.20 -15.33
CA ILE A 46 21.01 -7.34 -15.83
C ILE A 46 21.59 -8.65 -15.32
N GLU A 47 22.90 -8.84 -15.41
CA GLU A 47 23.55 -10.07 -14.93
C GLU A 47 23.44 -10.20 -13.40
N ASP A 48 23.56 -9.11 -12.66
CA ASP A 48 23.37 -9.11 -11.21
C ASP A 48 21.91 -9.39 -10.84
N ALA A 49 20.94 -8.85 -11.57
CA ALA A 49 19.53 -9.18 -11.39
C ALA A 49 19.27 -10.67 -11.67
N ARG A 50 19.86 -11.22 -12.73
CA ARG A 50 19.77 -12.65 -13.06
C ARG A 50 20.39 -13.52 -11.98
N ARG A 51 21.54 -13.13 -11.43
CA ARG A 51 22.21 -13.82 -10.32
C ARG A 51 21.32 -13.84 -9.07
N ARG A 52 20.73 -12.70 -8.71
CA ARG A 52 19.79 -12.59 -7.58
C ARG A 52 18.56 -13.47 -7.78
N ALA A 53 17.94 -13.43 -8.95
CA ALA A 53 16.79 -14.26 -9.27
C ALA A 53 17.09 -15.76 -9.15
N LYS A 54 18.26 -16.20 -9.64
CA LYS A 54 18.73 -17.58 -9.47
C LYS A 54 18.94 -17.96 -8.01
N GLY A 55 19.49 -17.04 -7.20
CA GLY A 55 19.66 -17.23 -5.77
C GLY A 55 18.33 -17.47 -5.04
N VAL A 56 17.35 -16.62 -5.27
CA VAL A 56 15.99 -16.76 -4.70
C VAL A 56 15.32 -18.04 -5.17
N ALA A 57 15.44 -18.40 -6.45
CA ALA A 57 14.87 -19.63 -6.97
C ALA A 57 15.49 -20.89 -6.33
N ARG A 58 16.79 -20.85 -6.03
CA ARG A 58 17.48 -21.94 -5.34
C ARG A 58 17.06 -22.02 -3.88
N GLU A 59 17.06 -20.90 -3.16
CA GLU A 59 16.62 -20.83 -1.77
C GLU A 59 15.17 -21.32 -1.61
N ARG A 60 14.26 -20.96 -2.51
CA ARG A 60 12.87 -21.47 -2.52
C ARG A 60 12.77 -22.98 -2.71
N ARG A 61 13.73 -23.59 -3.42
CA ARG A 61 13.80 -25.05 -3.60
C ARG A 61 14.42 -25.75 -2.39
N GLU A 62 15.39 -25.10 -1.74
CA GLU A 62 16.07 -25.61 -0.55
C GLU A 62 15.20 -25.46 0.72
N HIS A 63 14.36 -24.41 0.77
CA HIS A 63 13.51 -24.04 1.91
C HIS A 63 12.04 -23.85 1.50
N PRO A 64 11.37 -24.88 0.95
CA PRO A 64 9.99 -24.76 0.53
C PRO A 64 9.05 -24.37 1.68
N GLU A 65 9.37 -24.72 2.93
CA GLU A 65 8.61 -24.38 4.14
C GLU A 65 8.51 -22.88 4.42
N LEU A 66 9.55 -22.09 4.13
CA LEU A 66 9.56 -20.64 4.36
C LEU A 66 8.71 -19.88 3.32
N TYR A 67 8.43 -20.53 2.19
CA TYR A 67 7.74 -19.94 1.05
C TYR A 67 6.36 -20.57 0.80
N LYS A 68 5.88 -21.40 1.72
CA LYS A 68 4.49 -21.86 1.69
C LYS A 68 3.58 -20.64 1.76
N PRO A 69 2.61 -20.49 0.85
CA PRO A 69 1.53 -19.54 1.05
C PRO A 69 0.96 -19.73 2.46
N ALA A 70 0.66 -18.63 3.15
CA ALA A 70 0.09 -18.70 4.50
C ALA A 70 -1.10 -19.67 4.48
N SER A 71 -1.06 -20.66 5.37
CA SER A 71 -2.16 -21.61 5.53
C SER A 71 -3.44 -20.84 5.82
N GLU A 72 -4.56 -21.35 5.30
CA GLU A 72 -5.94 -20.88 5.42
C GLU A 72 -6.21 -19.84 6.53
N ASP A 73 -6.95 -18.79 6.17
CA ASP A 73 -7.40 -17.72 7.06
C ASP A 73 -7.77 -18.27 8.45
N PRO A 74 -7.14 -17.79 9.54
CA PRO A 74 -7.35 -18.34 10.88
C PRO A 74 -8.82 -18.35 11.29
N ASP A 75 -9.63 -17.42 10.78
CA ASP A 75 -11.07 -17.37 11.01
C ASP A 75 -11.80 -18.55 10.36
N LEU A 76 -11.35 -19.02 9.20
CA LEU A 76 -11.90 -20.20 8.53
C LEU A 76 -11.58 -21.45 9.33
N VAL A 77 -10.33 -21.61 9.77
CA VAL A 77 -9.90 -22.76 10.60
C VAL A 77 -10.66 -22.78 11.92
N ALA A 78 -10.84 -21.63 12.57
CA ALA A 78 -11.63 -21.52 13.78
C ALA A 78 -13.10 -21.86 13.54
N THR A 79 -13.68 -21.37 12.43
CA THR A 79 -15.07 -21.67 12.04
C THR A 79 -15.27 -23.16 11.80
N GLU A 80 -14.39 -23.82 11.05
CA GLU A 80 -14.51 -25.26 10.78
C GLU A 80 -14.37 -26.12 12.04
N ARG A 81 -13.43 -25.77 12.93
CA ARG A 81 -13.27 -26.45 14.23
C ARG A 81 -14.53 -26.30 15.07
N LEU A 82 -15.09 -25.10 15.13
CA LEU A 82 -16.29 -24.80 15.89
C LEU A 82 -17.52 -25.55 15.35
N LEU A 83 -17.70 -25.61 14.02
CA LEU A 83 -18.81 -26.35 13.41
C LEU A 83 -18.72 -27.88 13.62
N ARG A 84 -17.52 -28.39 13.88
CA ARG A 84 -17.25 -29.80 14.17
C ARG A 84 -17.05 -30.09 15.66
N ASP A 85 -17.28 -29.12 16.54
CA ASP A 85 -17.09 -29.28 17.98
C ASP A 85 -18.20 -30.17 18.55
N ASP A 86 -17.83 -31.35 19.05
CA ASP A 86 -18.76 -32.33 19.62
C ASP A 86 -19.38 -31.89 20.95
N SER A 87 -18.81 -30.88 21.62
CA SER A 87 -19.32 -30.37 22.89
C SER A 87 -20.57 -29.48 22.74
N LEU A 88 -20.80 -28.93 21.54
CA LEU A 88 -21.92 -28.03 21.25
C LEU A 88 -23.27 -28.69 21.56
N GLN A 89 -24.03 -28.05 22.44
CA GLN A 89 -25.36 -28.44 22.88
C GLN A 89 -26.45 -27.66 22.15
N ARG A 90 -27.62 -28.29 22.03
CA ARG A 90 -28.78 -27.64 21.40
C ARG A 90 -29.13 -26.35 22.14
N GLY A 91 -29.18 -25.24 21.41
CA GLY A 91 -29.43 -23.90 21.92
C GLY A 91 -28.17 -23.03 22.02
N ASP A 92 -26.98 -23.60 21.89
CA ASP A 92 -25.73 -22.84 21.89
C ASP A 92 -25.65 -21.88 20.71
N ILE A 93 -25.06 -20.70 20.95
CA ILE A 93 -24.86 -19.68 19.93
C ILE A 93 -23.41 -19.72 19.44
N VAL A 94 -23.29 -19.86 18.13
CA VAL A 94 -22.04 -20.03 17.40
C VAL A 94 -21.77 -18.76 16.60
N ALA A 95 -20.70 -18.05 16.92
CA ALA A 95 -20.26 -16.87 16.20
C ALA A 95 -19.15 -17.25 15.21
N THR A 96 -19.39 -16.98 13.93
CA THR A 96 -18.44 -17.25 12.84
C THR A 96 -18.25 -15.99 12.00
N LYS A 97 -17.24 -15.98 11.13
CA LYS A 97 -17.05 -14.89 10.16
C LYS A 97 -18.27 -14.68 9.23
N LYS A 98 -19.09 -15.71 9.01
CA LYS A 98 -20.31 -15.65 8.18
C LYS A 98 -21.50 -15.07 8.94
N GLY A 99 -21.43 -14.97 10.27
CA GLY A 99 -22.52 -14.51 11.13
C GLY A 99 -22.70 -15.38 12.37
N MET A 100 -23.80 -15.14 13.08
CA MET A 100 -24.16 -15.87 14.30
C MET A 100 -25.28 -16.86 14.03
N PHE A 101 -25.13 -18.08 14.55
CA PHE A 101 -26.06 -19.20 14.36
C PHE A 101 -26.41 -19.83 15.70
N VAL A 102 -27.60 -20.39 15.83
CA VAL A 102 -28.02 -21.26 16.94
C VAL A 102 -27.83 -22.70 16.49
N TYR A 103 -27.13 -23.51 17.28
CA TYR A 103 -27.03 -24.94 17.04
C TYR A 103 -28.31 -25.64 17.50
N GLN A 104 -28.98 -26.32 16.56
CA GLN A 104 -30.23 -27.06 16.79
C GLN A 104 -30.09 -28.57 16.55
N GLY A 105 -28.89 -29.04 16.21
CA GLY A 105 -28.62 -30.44 15.92
C GLY A 105 -28.84 -31.34 17.14
N ARG A 106 -29.09 -32.62 16.86
CA ARG A 106 -29.30 -33.63 17.89
C ARG A 106 -28.00 -34.36 18.19
N SER A 107 -27.76 -34.68 19.46
CA SER A 107 -26.53 -35.36 19.90
C SER A 107 -26.40 -36.81 19.41
N ASP A 108 -27.48 -37.41 18.92
CA ASP A 108 -27.55 -38.78 18.41
C ASP A 108 -27.31 -38.89 16.90
N GLN A 109 -27.18 -37.75 16.19
CA GLN A 109 -26.99 -37.71 14.74
C GLN A 109 -25.69 -37.00 14.37
N PRO A 110 -25.05 -37.39 13.25
CA PRO A 110 -23.90 -36.67 12.73
C PRO A 110 -24.32 -35.24 12.36
N ARG A 111 -23.51 -34.25 12.79
CA ARG A 111 -23.75 -32.82 12.57
C ARG A 111 -23.85 -32.50 11.08
N ARG A 112 -24.79 -31.61 10.73
CA ARG A 112 -25.02 -31.12 9.37
C ARG A 112 -25.08 -29.60 9.37
N ASP A 113 -24.80 -29.00 8.22
CA ASP A 113 -24.92 -27.54 8.06
C ASP A 113 -26.32 -27.01 8.38
N GLN A 114 -27.35 -27.82 8.17
CA GLN A 114 -28.76 -27.50 8.48
C GLN A 114 -29.04 -27.34 9.98
N ASP A 115 -28.15 -27.84 10.84
CA ASP A 115 -28.27 -27.73 12.28
C ASP A 115 -27.93 -26.33 12.79
N PHE A 116 -27.35 -25.46 11.95
CA PHE A 116 -26.94 -24.11 12.32
C PHE A 116 -27.91 -23.07 11.74
N VAL A 117 -28.80 -22.56 12.58
CA VAL A 117 -29.86 -21.63 12.17
C VAL A 117 -29.46 -20.17 12.48
N PRO A 118 -29.47 -19.24 11.52
CA PRO A 118 -29.08 -17.84 11.76
C PRO A 118 -29.90 -17.19 12.89
N VAL A 119 -29.23 -16.52 13.85
CA VAL A 119 -29.89 -15.83 14.98
C VAL A 119 -30.70 -14.62 14.51
N ASN A 120 -30.25 -13.98 13.43
CA ASN A 120 -30.96 -12.91 12.77
C ASN A 120 -30.76 -13.08 11.27
N PRO A 121 -31.72 -13.67 10.53
CA PRO A 121 -31.67 -13.59 9.09
C PRO A 121 -31.75 -12.10 8.80
N LYS A 122 -30.66 -11.49 8.32
CA LYS A 122 -30.71 -10.10 7.85
C LYS A 122 -31.96 -10.02 6.97
N SER A 123 -32.94 -9.23 7.38
CA SER A 123 -34.10 -8.96 6.56
C SER A 123 -33.55 -8.33 5.29
N VAL A 124 -33.46 -9.11 4.23
CA VAL A 124 -33.24 -8.58 2.89
C VAL A 124 -34.48 -7.73 2.63
N ARG A 125 -34.34 -6.41 2.79
CA ARG A 125 -35.25 -5.42 2.24
C ARG A 125 -34.55 -4.79 1.05
#